data_AF-A0A851GDX0-F1
#
_entry.id   AF-A0A851GDX0-F1
#
_cell.length_a   1.000
_cell.length_b   1.000
_cell.length_c   1.000
_cell.angle_alpha   90.00
_cell.angle_beta   90.00
_cell.angle_gamma   90.00
#
_symmetry.space_group_name_H-M   'P 1'
#
loop_
_entity.id
_entity.type
_entity.pdbx_description
1 polymer ?
#
loop_
_entity_poly.entity_id
_entity_poly.type
_entity_poly.pdbx_seq_one_letter_code
_entity_poly.pdbx_strand_id
1 'polypeptide(L)' 'MKKNLIKTIRLKDSESIDLGVLSYELTKKNIMNGINIIYKESDLVHFLIENKMNEIDVNEKGELTFKVKNS' A
#
# COMPACT_ATOMS: atom_id res chain seq x y z
N MET A 1 11.29 -27.39 -18.68
CA MET A 1 10.25 -26.60 -17.96
C MET A 1 10.54 -25.12 -18.15
N LYS A 2 9.58 -24.33 -18.66
CA LYS A 2 9.71 -22.87 -18.65
C LYS A 2 9.62 -22.41 -17.19
N LYS A 3 10.60 -21.64 -16.71
CA LYS A 3 10.54 -21.02 -15.37
C LYS A 3 9.43 -19.98 -15.37
N ASN A 4 8.51 -20.08 -14.42
CA ASN A 4 7.52 -19.03 -14.20
C ASN A 4 8.24 -17.76 -13.75
N LEU A 5 7.96 -16.63 -14.38
CA LEU A 5 8.42 -15.33 -13.93
C LEU A 5 7.52 -14.88 -12.79
N ILE A 6 8.07 -14.76 -11.58
CA ILE A 6 7.36 -14.18 -10.44
C ILE A 6 7.43 -12.66 -10.61
N LYS A 7 6.28 -12.04 -10.84
CA LYS A 7 6.17 -10.58 -10.88
C LYS A 7 6.16 -10.05 -9.45
N THR A 8 7.34 -9.81 -8.89
CA THR A 8 7.48 -9.10 -7.61
C THR A 8 7.32 -7.61 -7.84
N ILE A 9 6.29 -7.01 -7.25
CA ILE A 9 6.15 -5.55 -7.22
C ILE A 9 6.83 -5.06 -5.95
N ARG A 10 8.01 -4.44 -6.10
CA ARG A 10 8.64 -3.68 -5.02
C ARG A 10 8.12 -2.25 -5.08
N LEU A 11 8.01 -1.61 -3.91
CA LEU A 11 7.84 -0.16 -3.87
C LEU A 11 9.00 0.50 -4.62
N LYS A 12 8.68 1.52 -5.40
CA LYS A 12 9.68 2.43 -5.96
C LYS A 12 10.30 3.25 -4.83
N ASP A 13 11.51 3.73 -5.04
CA ASP A 13 12.20 4.59 -4.07
C ASP A 13 11.35 5.81 -3.68
N SER A 14 10.66 6.41 -4.64
CA SER A 14 9.74 7.54 -4.38
C SER A 14 8.56 7.13 -3.49
N GLU A 15 7.97 5.95 -3.72
CA GLU A 15 6.83 5.46 -2.93
C GLU A 15 7.23 5.18 -1.48
N SER A 16 8.43 4.62 -1.26
CA SER A 16 8.97 4.42 0.09
C SER A 16 9.26 5.74 0.79
N ILE A 17 9.85 6.73 0.11
CA ILE A 17 10.08 8.08 0.67
C ILE A 17 8.75 8.71 1.11
N ASP A 18 7.73 8.68 0.24
CA ASP A 18 6.42 9.29 0.53
C ASP A 18 5.74 8.62 1.74
N LEU A 19 5.78 7.28 1.81
CA LEU A 19 5.26 6.53 2.96
C LEU A 19 6.06 6.80 4.24
N GLY A 20 7.38 6.97 4.13
CA GLY A 20 8.26 7.33 5.24
C GLY A 20 7.86 8.66 5.86
N VAL A 21 7.71 9.70 5.03
CA VAL A 21 7.26 11.04 5.47
C VAL A 21 5.87 10.96 6.13
N LEU A 22 4.94 10.24 5.53
CA LEU A 22 3.59 10.10 6.07
C LEU A 22 3.57 9.37 7.42
N SER A 23 4.36 8.31 7.57
CA SER A 23 4.44 7.54 8.83
C SER A 23 5.06 8.37 9.96
N TYR A 24 6.03 9.22 9.63
CA TYR A 24 6.63 10.17 10.57
C TYR A 24 5.61 11.22 11.04
N GLU A 25 4.90 11.88 10.13
CA GLU A 25 3.91 12.89 10.49
C GLU A 25 2.76 12.30 11.32
N LEU A 26 2.32 11.09 10.99
CA LEU A 26 1.30 10.39 11.75
C LEU A 26 1.78 10.05 13.18
N THR A 27 3.01 9.54 13.30
CA THR A 27 3.63 9.26 14.60
C THR A 27 3.78 10.53 15.44
N LYS A 28 4.29 11.60 14.84
CA LYS A 28 4.45 12.91 15.49
C LYS A 28 3.11 13.43 16.03
N LYS A 29 2.06 13.37 15.22
CA LYS A 29 0.72 13.82 15.62
C LYS A 29 0.15 12.98 16.78
N ASN A 30 0.37 11.67 16.76
CA ASN A 30 -0.03 10.80 17.86
C ASN A 30 0.67 11.17 19.17
N ILE A 31 1.99 11.35 19.14
CA ILE A 31 2.78 11.74 20.32
C ILE A 31 2.30 13.11 20.85
N MET A 32 2.05 14.08 19.97
CA MET A 32 1.51 15.40 20.35
C MET A 32 0.13 15.30 21.02
N ASN A 33 -0.65 14.27 20.71
CA ASN A 33 -1.95 13.99 21.33
C ASN A 33 -1.85 13.11 22.59
N GLY A 34 -0.64 12.84 23.10
CA GLY A 34 -0.42 11.95 24.24
C GLY A 34 -0.60 10.46 23.94
N ILE A 35 -0.69 10.09 22.65
CA ILE A 35 -0.84 8.71 22.20
C ILE A 35 0.55 8.16 21.83
N ASN A 36 1.04 7.19 22.60
CA ASN A 36 2.36 6.58 22.41
C ASN A 36 2.33 5.45 21.36
N ILE A 37 1.82 5.74 20.17
CA ILE A 37 1.79 4.79 19.03
C ILE A 37 2.73 5.30 17.94
N ILE A 38 3.62 4.43 17.49
CA ILE A 38 4.57 4.67 16.39
C ILE A 38 4.06 3.94 15.16
N TYR A 39 3.98 4.66 14.04
CA TYR A 39 3.64 4.11 12.73
C TYR A 39 4.88 3.94 11.87
N LYS A 40 4.89 2.86 11.09
CA LYS A 40 5.89 2.53 10.08
C LYS A 40 5.26 2.51 8.69
N GLU A 41 6.11 2.53 7.66
CA GLU A 41 5.68 2.37 6.27
C GLU A 41 4.79 1.13 6.06
N SER A 42 5.14 0.01 6.70
CA SER A 42 4.37 -1.24 6.63
C SER A 42 2.94 -1.09 7.11
N ASP A 43 2.69 -0.27 8.12
CA ASP A 43 1.35 -0.08 8.68
C ASP A 43 0.46 0.69 7.70
N LEU A 44 1.05 1.69 7.02
CA LEU A 44 0.37 2.44 5.97
C LEU A 44 0.08 1.57 4.75
N VAL A 45 1.03 0.73 4.33
CA VAL A 45 0.82 -0.23 3.23
C VAL A 45 -0.28 -1.22 3.60
N HIS A 46 -0.27 -1.74 4.83
CA HIS A 46 -1.30 -2.65 5.30
C HIS A 46 -2.68 -1.99 5.27
N PHE A 47 -2.80 -0.77 5.82
CA PHE A 47 -4.02 0.01 5.79
C PHE A 47 -4.54 0.24 4.36
N LEU A 48 -3.65 0.59 3.43
CA LEU A 48 -4.02 0.77 2.02
C LEU A 48 -4.55 -0.54 1.40
N ILE A 49 -3.89 -1.67 1.66
CA ILE A 49 -4.32 -2.99 1.20
C ILE A 49 -5.70 -3.31 1.76
N GLU A 50 -5.91 -3.22 3.07
CA GLU A 50 -7.21 -3.53 3.70
C GLU A 50 -8.36 -2.73 3.08
N ASN A 51 -8.13 -1.44 2.79
CA ASN A 51 -9.16 -0.55 2.26
C ASN A 51 -9.39 -0.68 0.76
N LYS A 52 -8.41 -1.20 0.00
CA LYS A 52 -8.44 -1.20 -1.48
C LYS A 52 -8.41 -2.58 -2.10
N MET A 53 -8.14 -3.64 -1.35
CA MET A 53 -8.05 -5.01 -1.87
C MET A 53 -9.34 -5.42 -2.60
N ASN A 54 -10.50 -5.03 -2.08
CA ASN A 54 -11.79 -5.34 -2.69
C ASN A 54 -12.03 -4.62 -4.04
N GLU A 55 -11.25 -3.59 -4.34
CA GLU A 55 -11.30 -2.85 -5.61
C GLU A 55 -10.36 -3.43 -6.67
N ILE A 56 -9.45 -4.36 -6.32
CA ILE A 56 -8.52 -4.99 -7.26
C ILE A 56 -9.21 -6.16 -7.97
N ASP A 57 -8.95 -6.32 -9.26
CA ASP A 57 -9.42 -7.43 -10.09
C ASP A 57 -8.34 -7.86 -11.10
N VAL A 58 -8.60 -8.95 -11.82
CA VAL A 58 -7.76 -9.45 -12.91
C VAL A 58 -8.56 -9.40 -14.20
N ASN A 59 -8.06 -8.70 -15.21
CA ASN A 59 -8.73 -8.60 -16.50
C ASN A 59 -8.59 -9.88 -17.34
N GLU A 60 -9.25 -9.94 -18.49
CA GLU A 60 -9.21 -11.09 -19.43
C GLU A 60 -7.79 -11.42 -19.93
N LYS A 61 -6.84 -10.48 -19.85
CA LYS A 61 -5.43 -10.68 -20.22
C LYS A 61 -4.58 -11.20 -19.07
N GLY A 62 -5.14 -11.39 -17.89
CA GLY A 62 -4.40 -11.79 -16.68
C GLY A 62 -3.64 -10.64 -16.01
N GLU A 63 -4.00 -9.39 -16.29
CA GLU A 63 -3.36 -8.20 -15.71
C GLU A 63 -4.17 -7.64 -14.54
N LEU A 64 -3.48 -7.11 -13.54
CA LEU A 64 -4.12 -6.41 -12.42
C LEU A 64 -4.82 -5.15 -12.92
N THR A 65 -6.09 -5.01 -12.57
CA THR A 65 -6.94 -3.84 -12.86
C THR A 65 -7.72 -3.44 -11.61
N PHE A 66 -8.38 -2.30 -11.67
CA PHE A 66 -9.43 -1.96 -10.70
C PHE A 66 -10.80 -2.38 -11.23
N LYS A 67 -11.68 -2.77 -10.32
CA LYS A 67 -13.10 -2.98 -10.60
C LYS A 67 -13.70 -1.68 -11.09
N VAL A 68 -14.36 -1.72 -12.25
CA VAL A 68 -15.09 -0.58 -12.77
C VAL A 68 -16.28 -0.34 -11.83
N LYS A 69 -16.30 0.81 -11.15
CA LYS A 69 -17.51 1.25 -10.42
C LYS A 69 -18.54 1.61 -11.48
N ASN A 70 -19.56 0.77 -11.66
CA ASN A 70 -20.77 1.18 -12.37
C ASN A 70 -21.44 2.24 -11.50
N SER A 71 -21.23 3.51 -11.87
CA SER A 71 -21.95 4.67 -11.31
C SER A 71 -23.35 4.77 -11.92
#